data_AF-A0AAV3YZL0-F1
#
_entry.id   AF-A0AAV3YZL0-F1
#
_cell.length_a   1.000
_cell.length_b   1.000
_cell.length_c   1.000
_cell.angle_alpha   90.00
_cell.angle_beta   90.00
_cell.angle_gamma   90.00
#
_symmetry.space_group_name_H-M   'P 1'
#
loop_
_entity.id
_entity.type
_entity.pdbx_description
1 polymer ?
#
loop_
_entity_poly.entity_id
_entity_poly.type
_entity_poly.pdbx_seq_one_letter_code
_entity_poly.pdbx_strand_id
1 'polypeptide(L)'
;MITDTLTINDDTVESIDLFNNPHHVLHSIDSLLAGILEDPAQRVDRWYSRGMTNHMFETVPFKGLDIVSLNIQRGRDHGLPRNVNDIDLYSGALHELPVAQGVVGETYACLIGRQFENLKFGDRFWYQNTDAPNAFTNAQIAQIEGQSLATVLCQTTGLESVQANAFMNVARK
;
A
#
# COMPACT_ATOMS: atom_id res chain seq x y z
N MET A 1 -4.38 3.36 -3.30
CA MET A 1 -5.44 2.95 -2.35
C MET A 1 -6.22 1.79 -2.94
N ILE A 2 -7.02 1.11 -2.13
CA ILE A 2 -7.82 -0.05 -2.52
C ILE A 2 -9.01 0.42 -3.37
N THR A 3 -9.22 -0.23 -4.52
CA THR A 3 -10.31 -0.01 -5.47
C THR A 3 -11.56 -0.82 -5.09
N ASP A 4 -12.68 -0.61 -5.78
CA ASP A 4 -13.85 -1.50 -5.65
C ASP A 4 -13.62 -2.84 -6.35
N THR A 5 -12.86 -2.86 -7.45
CA THR A 5 -12.64 -4.04 -8.27
C THR A 5 -11.16 -4.24 -8.59
N LEU A 6 -10.81 -5.48 -8.96
CA LEU A 6 -9.52 -5.87 -9.49
C LEU A 6 -9.72 -6.81 -10.68
N THR A 7 -8.99 -6.59 -11.76
CA THR A 7 -9.01 -7.46 -12.93
C THR A 7 -8.12 -8.67 -12.68
N ILE A 8 -8.66 -9.88 -12.81
CA ILE A 8 -7.91 -11.13 -12.67
C ILE A 8 -8.38 -12.07 -13.79
N ASN A 9 -7.47 -12.54 -14.66
CA ASN A 9 -7.81 -13.38 -15.83
C ASN A 9 -8.88 -12.75 -16.75
N ASP A 10 -8.75 -11.46 -17.05
CA ASP A 10 -9.75 -10.68 -17.81
C ASP A 10 -11.14 -10.56 -17.16
N ASP A 11 -11.36 -11.20 -16.01
CA ASP A 11 -12.57 -11.04 -15.21
C ASP A 11 -12.43 -9.86 -14.25
N THR A 12 -13.51 -9.09 -14.11
CA THR A 12 -13.61 -8.07 -13.05
C THR A 12 -14.05 -8.73 -11.76
N VAL A 13 -13.16 -8.76 -10.77
CA VAL A 13 -13.44 -9.34 -9.45
C VAL A 13 -13.72 -8.21 -8.46
N GLU A 14 -14.83 -8.32 -7.74
CA GLU A 14 -15.17 -7.38 -6.67
C GLU A 14 -14.23 -7.57 -5.49
N SER A 15 -13.72 -6.47 -4.91
CA SER A 15 -12.78 -6.53 -3.79
C SER A 15 -13.37 -7.17 -2.54
N ILE A 16 -14.71 -7.17 -2.42
CA ILE A 16 -15.44 -7.82 -1.34
C ILE A 16 -15.19 -9.34 -1.35
N ASP A 17 -15.10 -9.94 -2.54
CA ASP A 17 -14.94 -11.38 -2.71
C ASP A 17 -13.48 -11.84 -2.50
N LEU A 18 -12.54 -10.89 -2.37
CA LEU A 18 -11.12 -11.15 -2.12
C LEU A 18 -10.79 -11.27 -0.62
N PHE A 19 -11.65 -10.75 0.26
CA PHE A 19 -11.40 -10.80 1.71
C PHE A 19 -11.41 -12.24 2.23
N ASN A 20 -10.32 -12.63 2.91
CA ASN A 20 -10.13 -13.98 3.49
C ASN A 20 -10.35 -15.13 2.48
N ASN A 21 -10.13 -14.86 1.18
CA ASN A 21 -10.32 -15.83 0.12
C ASN A 21 -8.98 -16.17 -0.56
N PRO A 22 -8.41 -17.38 -0.33
CA PRO A 22 -7.12 -17.75 -0.90
C PRO A 22 -7.21 -18.20 -2.37
N HIS A 23 -8.40 -18.27 -2.97
CA HIS A 23 -8.63 -18.89 -4.29
C HIS A 23 -7.66 -18.35 -5.36
N HIS A 24 -7.58 -17.03 -5.53
CA HIS A 24 -6.74 -16.43 -6.57
C HIS A 24 -5.24 -16.55 -6.27
N VAL A 25 -4.85 -16.64 -5.01
CA VAL A 25 -3.45 -16.87 -4.63
C VAL A 25 -3.03 -18.31 -4.94
N LEU A 26 -3.93 -19.28 -4.73
CA LEU A 26 -3.65 -20.70 -4.94
C LEU A 26 -3.75 -21.14 -6.41
N HIS A 27 -4.54 -20.44 -7.22
CA HIS A 27 -4.87 -20.88 -8.58
C HIS A 27 -4.49 -19.89 -9.69
N SER A 28 -4.26 -18.61 -9.37
CA SER A 28 -4.07 -17.57 -10.40
C SER A 28 -3.18 -16.42 -9.92
N ILE A 29 -2.05 -16.73 -9.24
CA ILE A 29 -1.20 -15.71 -8.62
C ILE A 29 -0.59 -14.76 -9.66
N ASP A 30 -0.13 -15.27 -10.80
CA ASP A 30 0.45 -14.44 -11.86
C ASP A 30 -0.59 -13.46 -12.42
N SER A 31 -1.82 -13.93 -12.68
CA SER A 31 -2.91 -13.08 -13.15
C SER A 31 -3.36 -12.05 -12.10
N LEU A 32 -3.33 -12.42 -10.82
CA LEU A 32 -3.58 -11.49 -9.72
C LEU A 32 -2.49 -10.40 -9.66
N LEU A 33 -1.22 -10.78 -9.82
CA LEU A 33 -0.10 -9.84 -9.86
C LEU A 33 -0.16 -8.93 -11.08
N ALA A 34 -0.53 -9.45 -12.26
CA ALA A 34 -0.78 -8.65 -13.45
C ALA A 34 -1.88 -7.61 -13.21
N GLY A 35 -3.00 -8.01 -12.60
CA GLY A 35 -4.04 -7.09 -12.15
C GLY A 35 -3.52 -5.99 -11.23
N ILE A 36 -2.72 -6.34 -10.22
CA ILE A 36 -2.12 -5.37 -9.28
C ILE A 36 -1.18 -4.38 -9.98
N LEU A 37 -0.46 -4.83 -11.01
CA LEU A 37 0.50 -4.02 -11.76
C LEU A 37 -0.19 -3.07 -12.75
N GLU A 38 -1.30 -3.50 -13.36
CA GLU A 38 -1.96 -2.79 -14.45
C GLU A 38 -3.14 -1.94 -14.00
N ASP A 39 -3.92 -2.41 -13.03
CA ASP A 39 -5.11 -1.69 -12.60
C ASP A 39 -4.72 -0.43 -11.83
N PRO A 40 -5.33 0.72 -12.15
CA PRO A 40 -5.02 1.96 -11.46
C PRO A 40 -5.46 1.88 -10.00
N ALA A 41 -4.53 2.13 -9.09
CA ALA A 41 -4.87 2.29 -7.69
C ALA A 41 -5.81 3.49 -7.49
N GLN A 42 -6.75 3.36 -6.56
CA GLN A 42 -7.59 4.49 -6.16
C GLN A 42 -6.72 5.60 -5.54
N ARG A 43 -7.15 6.86 -5.74
CA ARG A 43 -6.48 8.04 -5.16
C ARG A 43 -6.52 8.00 -3.63
N VAL A 44 -5.51 8.58 -3.00
CA VAL A 44 -5.50 8.81 -1.55
C VAL A 44 -6.33 10.06 -1.27
N ASP A 45 -7.59 9.84 -0.91
CA ASP A 45 -8.51 10.89 -0.50
C ASP A 45 -9.52 10.35 0.53
N ARG A 46 -10.51 11.17 0.86
CA ARG A 46 -11.59 10.84 1.81
C ARG A 46 -12.56 9.77 1.32
N TRP A 47 -12.48 9.34 0.07
CA TRP A 47 -13.39 8.36 -0.50
C TRP A 47 -12.74 6.97 -0.41
N TYR A 48 -13.48 6.04 0.16
CA TYR A 48 -13.10 4.64 0.30
C TYR A 48 -14.01 3.77 -0.57
N SER A 49 -13.49 2.66 -1.06
CA SER A 49 -14.28 1.68 -1.81
C SER A 49 -15.41 1.11 -0.94
N ARG A 50 -16.52 0.73 -1.56
CA ARG A 50 -17.69 0.18 -0.88
C ARG A 50 -17.34 -1.08 -0.10
N GLY A 51 -16.43 -1.88 -0.64
CA GLY A 51 -15.93 -3.07 0.05
C GLY A 51 -15.26 -2.77 1.38
N MET A 52 -14.61 -1.60 1.50
CA MET A 52 -13.94 -1.17 2.71
C MET A 52 -14.87 -0.55 3.76
N THR A 53 -15.89 0.21 3.36
CA THR A 53 -16.74 0.95 4.31
C THR A 53 -17.97 0.18 4.80
N ASN A 54 -18.38 -0.92 4.15
CA ASN A 54 -19.61 -1.63 4.51
C ASN A 54 -19.49 -3.15 4.56
N HIS A 55 -18.55 -3.71 3.81
CA HIS A 55 -18.48 -5.15 3.53
C HIS A 55 -17.13 -5.76 3.95
N MET A 56 -16.35 -5.04 4.76
CA MET A 56 -15.01 -5.50 5.13
C MET A 56 -15.13 -6.77 5.98
N PHE A 57 -14.57 -7.88 5.47
CA PHE A 57 -14.65 -9.20 6.08
C PHE A 57 -16.08 -9.71 6.34
N GLU A 58 -17.03 -9.35 5.49
CA GLU A 58 -18.38 -9.89 5.57
C GLU A 58 -18.36 -11.42 5.43
N THR A 59 -19.04 -12.11 6.34
CA THR A 59 -19.17 -13.58 6.32
C THR A 59 -20.58 -13.93 6.71
N VAL A 60 -21.30 -14.71 5.91
CA VAL A 60 -22.69 -15.08 6.27
C VAL A 60 -22.66 -15.91 7.58
N PRO A 61 -23.43 -15.55 8.63
CA PRO A 61 -24.51 -14.55 8.69
C PRO A 61 -24.14 -13.16 9.26
N PHE A 62 -22.87 -12.89 9.54
CA PHE A 62 -22.36 -11.62 10.05
C PHE A 62 -22.28 -10.54 8.97
N LYS A 63 -22.69 -9.33 9.32
CA LYS A 63 -22.55 -8.16 8.44
C LYS A 63 -21.10 -7.70 8.40
N GLY A 64 -20.70 -7.11 7.27
CA GLY A 64 -19.38 -6.53 7.10
C GLY A 64 -19.11 -5.35 8.04
N LEU A 65 -17.82 -5.04 8.17
CA LEU A 65 -17.31 -3.93 8.97
C LEU A 65 -17.05 -2.69 8.11
N ASP A 66 -16.95 -1.55 8.78
CA ASP A 66 -16.54 -0.28 8.19
C ASP A 66 -15.13 0.08 8.68
N ILE A 67 -14.14 -0.02 7.78
CA ILE A 67 -12.75 0.27 8.12
C ILE A 67 -12.51 1.75 8.47
N VAL A 68 -13.29 2.67 7.91
CA VAL A 68 -13.16 4.11 8.19
C VAL A 68 -13.64 4.35 9.62
N SER A 69 -14.80 3.81 9.98
CA SER A 69 -15.30 3.85 11.36
C SER A 69 -14.33 3.18 12.34
N LEU A 70 -13.76 2.02 11.99
CA LEU A 70 -12.78 1.33 12.81
C LEU A 70 -11.48 2.15 13.01
N ASN A 71 -10.98 2.81 11.97
CA ASN A 71 -9.78 3.64 12.06
C ASN A 71 -10.01 4.89 12.91
N ILE A 72 -11.16 5.54 12.78
CA ILE A 72 -11.56 6.65 13.65
C ILE A 72 -11.60 6.20 15.11
N GLN A 73 -12.33 5.11 15.40
CA GLN A 73 -12.45 4.59 16.76
C GLN A 73 -11.09 4.18 17.34
N ARG A 74 -10.24 3.51 16.56
CA ARG A 74 -8.89 3.15 17.00
C ARG A 74 -8.03 4.38 17.30
N GLY A 75 -8.15 5.45 16.51
CA GLY A 75 -7.48 6.71 16.79
C GLY A 75 -7.89 7.30 18.14
N ARG A 76 -9.18 7.21 18.50
CA ARG A 76 -9.71 7.66 19.80
C ARG A 76 -9.25 6.76 20.94
N ASP A 77 -9.29 5.45 20.76
CA ASP A 77 -8.82 4.46 21.75
C ASP A 77 -7.34 4.63 22.07
N HIS A 78 -6.53 5.00 21.07
CA HIS A 78 -5.11 5.28 21.23
C HIS A 78 -4.82 6.70 21.77
N GLY A 79 -5.86 7.50 22.05
CA GLY A 79 -5.71 8.86 22.56
C GLY A 79 -4.98 9.78 21.59
N LEU A 80 -5.12 9.56 20.28
CA LEU A 80 -4.48 10.42 19.29
C LEU A 80 -4.94 11.87 19.48
N PRO A 81 -4.01 12.84 19.42
CA PRO A 81 -4.34 14.24 19.65
C PRO A 81 -5.31 14.75 18.58
N ARG A 82 -6.20 15.66 19.00
CA ARG A 82 -7.19 16.29 18.13
C ARG A 82 -6.96 17.79 18.02
N ASN A 83 -7.17 18.33 16.82
CA ASN A 83 -7.79 19.63 16.49
C ASN A 83 -7.70 19.85 14.96
N VAL A 84 -8.67 20.50 14.29
CA VAL A 84 -8.84 21.97 14.31
C VAL A 84 -9.95 22.51 15.25
N ASN A 85 -10.59 21.63 16.04
CA ASN A 85 -11.05 21.82 17.42
C ASN A 85 -11.74 20.55 17.98
N ASP A 86 -12.10 19.58 17.12
CA ASP A 86 -12.37 18.21 17.55
C ASP A 86 -12.30 17.19 16.39
N ILE A 87 -11.52 17.50 15.34
CA ILE A 87 -11.37 16.59 14.20
C ILE A 87 -10.38 15.48 14.55
N ASP A 88 -10.77 14.22 14.32
CA ASP A 88 -9.88 13.07 14.43
C ASP A 88 -8.72 13.20 13.43
N LEU A 89 -7.47 13.00 13.88
CA LEU A 89 -6.27 13.15 13.05
C LEU A 89 -6.36 12.38 11.71
N TYR A 90 -6.87 11.15 11.76
CA TYR A 90 -7.06 10.32 10.58
C TYR A 90 -7.98 10.98 9.53
N SER A 91 -9.14 11.47 9.98
CA SER A 91 -10.08 12.16 9.11
C SER A 91 -9.49 13.47 8.58
N GLY A 92 -8.86 14.27 9.44
CA GLY A 92 -8.28 15.56 9.05
C GLY A 92 -7.19 15.42 7.98
N ALA A 93 -6.23 14.53 8.19
CA ALA A 93 -5.10 14.36 7.28
C ALA A 93 -5.49 13.79 5.91
N LEU A 94 -6.53 12.94 5.83
CA LEU A 94 -7.09 12.46 4.55
C LEU A 94 -7.81 13.54 3.73
N HIS A 95 -8.17 14.66 4.34
CA HIS A 95 -8.84 15.78 3.67
C HIS A 95 -7.87 16.84 3.15
N GLU A 96 -6.58 16.72 3.44
CA GLU A 96 -5.56 17.62 2.91
C GLU A 96 -5.32 17.38 1.42
N LEU A 97 -4.94 18.45 0.70
CA LEU A 97 -4.50 18.33 -0.68
C LEU A 97 -3.10 17.71 -0.72
N PRO A 98 -2.82 16.81 -1.68
CA PRO A 98 -1.47 16.26 -1.83
C PRO A 98 -0.42 17.35 -2.06
N VAL A 99 0.74 17.16 -1.45
CA VAL A 99 1.92 18.01 -1.72
C VAL A 99 2.39 17.84 -3.16
N ALA A 100 3.19 18.80 -3.67
CA ALA A 100 3.72 18.72 -5.03
C ALA A 100 4.50 17.40 -5.25
N GLN A 101 4.12 16.64 -6.28
CA GLN A 101 4.68 15.32 -6.60
C GLN A 101 4.48 14.24 -5.52
N GLY A 102 3.65 14.50 -4.50
CA GLY A 102 3.27 13.54 -3.49
C GLY A 102 1.84 13.02 -3.67
N VAL A 103 1.50 11.99 -2.89
CA VAL A 103 0.14 11.40 -2.87
C VAL A 103 -0.59 11.66 -1.55
N VAL A 104 0.04 12.32 -0.58
CA VAL A 104 -0.53 12.67 0.73
C VAL A 104 -0.36 14.16 1.01
N GLY A 105 -1.19 14.71 1.89
CA GLY A 105 -1.06 16.09 2.35
C GLY A 105 0.08 16.30 3.35
N GLU A 106 0.32 17.57 3.69
CA GLU A 106 1.44 18.03 4.53
C GLU A 106 1.54 17.31 5.88
N THR A 107 0.42 17.09 6.57
CA THR A 107 0.42 16.42 7.88
C THR A 107 0.91 14.99 7.75
N TYR A 108 0.39 14.22 6.80
CA TYR A 108 0.86 12.85 6.56
C TYR A 108 2.26 12.82 5.95
N ALA A 109 2.63 13.75 5.08
CA ALA A 109 4.00 13.86 4.56
C ALA A 109 5.01 14.04 5.69
N CYS A 110 4.72 14.93 6.65
CA CYS A 110 5.55 15.14 7.84
C CYS A 110 5.64 13.90 8.72
N LEU A 111 4.50 13.31 9.10
CA LEU A 111 4.46 12.14 9.99
C LEU A 111 5.15 10.91 9.38
N ILE A 112 4.83 10.62 8.12
CA ILE A 112 5.42 9.49 7.36
C ILE A 112 6.92 9.74 7.16
N GLY A 113 7.29 10.94 6.69
CA GLY A 113 8.69 11.30 6.44
C GLY A 113 9.55 11.20 7.69
N ARG A 114 9.08 11.74 8.82
CA ARG A 114 9.77 11.66 10.11
C ARG A 114 9.92 10.22 10.58
N GLN A 115 8.88 9.39 10.42
CA GLN A 115 8.94 7.99 10.81
C GLN A 115 9.94 7.20 9.95
N PHE A 116 9.95 7.38 8.63
CA PHE A 116 10.91 6.73 7.74
C PHE A 116 12.35 7.22 7.97
N GLU A 117 12.55 8.52 8.25
CA GLU A 117 13.85 9.06 8.64
C GLU A 117 14.39 8.37 9.90
N ASN A 118 13.57 8.30 10.96
CA ASN A 118 13.94 7.64 12.21
C ASN A 118 14.23 6.15 12.00
N LEU A 119 13.47 5.44 11.16
CA LEU A 119 13.72 4.04 10.85
C LEU A 119 15.04 3.87 10.09
N LYS A 120 15.31 4.70 9.09
CA LYS A 120 16.54 4.62 8.30
C LYS A 120 17.78 4.91 9.14
N PHE A 121 17.79 6.03 9.86
CA PHE A 121 18.98 6.48 10.59
C PHE A 121 19.10 5.89 12.00
N GLY A 122 18.01 5.36 12.56
CA GLY A 122 18.01 4.65 13.84
C GLY A 122 18.37 3.17 13.71
N ASP A 123 18.32 2.60 12.50
CA ASP A 123 18.68 1.20 12.27
C ASP A 123 20.19 1.03 12.10
N ARG A 124 20.83 0.43 13.10
CA ARG A 124 22.25 0.05 13.05
C ARG A 124 22.56 -0.86 11.87
N PHE A 125 21.60 -1.69 11.43
CA PHE A 125 21.73 -2.63 10.34
C PHE A 125 21.16 -2.10 9.00
N TRP A 126 20.89 -0.80 8.88
CA TRP A 126 20.51 -0.21 7.60
C TRP A 126 21.53 -0.59 6.52
N TYR A 127 21.07 -1.07 5.37
CA TYR A 127 21.92 -1.76 4.40
C TYR A 127 23.07 -0.91 3.81
N GLN A 128 22.95 0.42 3.85
CA GLN A 128 23.98 1.35 3.39
C GLN A 128 25.03 1.68 4.46
N ASN A 129 24.85 1.24 5.71
CA ASN A 129 25.82 1.48 6.77
C ASN A 129 27.06 0.61 6.54
N THR A 130 28.22 1.24 6.38
CA THR A 130 29.51 0.56 6.15
C THR A 130 30.34 0.34 7.41
N ASP A 131 29.93 0.96 8.53
CA ASP A 131 30.75 1.01 9.75
C ASP A 131 30.55 -0.19 10.69
N ALA A 132 29.57 -1.06 10.40
CA ALA A 132 29.27 -2.23 11.20
C ALA A 132 30.17 -3.42 10.83
N PRO A 133 30.56 -4.30 11.79
CA PRO A 133 31.38 -5.48 11.52
C PRO A 133 30.81 -6.44 10.47
N ASN A 134 29.48 -6.44 10.29
CA ASN A 134 28.75 -7.27 9.33
C ASN A 134 28.11 -6.43 8.21
N ALA A 135 28.64 -5.24 7.95
CA ALA A 135 28.17 -4.38 6.88
C ALA A 135 28.39 -5.01 5.50
N PHE A 136 27.54 -4.67 4.54
CA PHE A 136 27.78 -4.99 3.14
C PHE A 136 29.00 -4.22 2.62
N THR A 137 29.72 -4.85 1.70
CA THR A 137 30.75 -4.17 0.91
C THR A 137 30.13 -3.21 -0.09
N ASN A 138 30.88 -2.20 -0.53
CA ASN A 138 30.41 -1.27 -1.58
C ASN A 138 29.99 -1.98 -2.87
N ALA A 139 30.66 -3.08 -3.22
CA ALA A 139 30.28 -3.91 -4.37
C ALA A 139 28.92 -4.58 -4.17
N GLN A 140 28.63 -5.07 -2.96
CA GLN A 140 27.33 -5.64 -2.63
C GLN A 140 26.23 -4.58 -2.59
N ILE A 141 26.51 -3.39 -2.05
CA ILE A 141 25.57 -2.27 -2.06
C ILE A 141 25.22 -1.89 -3.50
N ALA A 142 26.21 -1.78 -4.39
CA ALA A 142 25.95 -1.51 -5.80
C ALA A 142 25.08 -2.58 -6.48
N GLN A 143 25.19 -3.85 -6.07
CA GLN A 143 24.29 -4.91 -6.55
C GLN A 143 22.86 -4.77 -6.02
N ILE A 144 22.70 -4.37 -4.75
CA ILE A 144 21.38 -4.12 -4.13
C ILE A 144 20.70 -2.92 -4.78
N GLU A 145 21.42 -1.81 -4.96
CA GLU A 145 20.90 -0.58 -5.58
C GLU A 145 20.58 -0.74 -7.07
N GLY A 146 21.16 -1.76 -7.73
CA GLY A 146 20.82 -2.15 -9.09
C GLY A 146 19.51 -2.95 -9.24
N GLN A 147 18.87 -3.36 -8.13
CA GLN A 147 17.61 -4.09 -8.18
C GLN A 147 16.40 -3.17 -8.30
N SER A 148 15.33 -3.68 -8.91
CA SER A 148 14.02 -3.05 -8.95
C SER A 148 12.94 -4.06 -8.57
N LEU A 149 11.75 -3.60 -8.16
CA LEU A 149 10.61 -4.50 -7.95
C LEU A 149 10.26 -5.26 -9.24
N ALA A 150 10.41 -4.64 -10.40
CA ALA A 150 10.22 -5.30 -11.69
C ALA A 150 11.20 -6.47 -11.89
N THR A 151 12.49 -6.27 -11.55
CA THR A 151 13.51 -7.32 -11.61
C THR A 151 13.14 -8.50 -10.72
N VAL A 152 12.71 -8.22 -9.48
CA VAL A 152 12.28 -9.27 -8.54
C VAL A 152 11.09 -10.04 -9.12
N LEU A 153 10.05 -9.34 -9.59
CA LEU A 153 8.87 -9.98 -10.16
C LEU A 153 9.20 -10.86 -11.36
N CYS A 154 10.03 -10.39 -12.30
CA CYS A 154 10.46 -11.19 -13.45
C CYS A 154 11.28 -12.43 -13.06
N GLN A 155 11.99 -12.41 -11.92
CA GLN A 155 12.79 -13.54 -11.46
C GLN A 155 11.99 -14.56 -10.65
N THR A 156 10.90 -14.14 -10.00
CA THR A 156 10.17 -14.98 -9.04
C THR A 156 8.76 -15.38 -9.49
N THR A 157 8.29 -14.94 -10.66
CA THR A 157 6.91 -15.16 -11.12
C THR A 157 6.87 -15.65 -12.57
N GLY A 158 5.69 -16.11 -13.03
CA GLY A 158 5.45 -16.50 -14.42
C GLY A 158 5.05 -15.36 -15.34
N LEU A 159 5.15 -14.10 -14.89
CA LEU A 159 4.75 -12.93 -15.67
C LEU A 159 5.62 -12.76 -16.93
N GLU A 160 4.97 -12.65 -18.10
CA GLU A 160 5.68 -12.45 -19.38
C GLU A 160 6.34 -11.07 -19.48
N SER A 161 5.72 -10.05 -18.88
CA SER A 161 6.25 -8.69 -18.89
C SER A 161 5.84 -7.92 -17.64
N VAL A 162 6.70 -7.02 -17.19
CA VAL A 162 6.48 -6.12 -16.06
C VAL A 162 7.00 -4.74 -16.44
N GLN A 163 6.28 -3.69 -16.07
CA GLN A 163 6.72 -2.31 -16.31
C GLN A 163 7.99 -1.99 -15.52
N ALA A 164 8.88 -1.18 -16.11
CA ALA A 164 10.18 -0.84 -15.49
C ALA A 164 10.03 -0.20 -14.10
N ASN A 165 9.00 0.63 -13.92
CA ASN A 165 8.61 1.15 -12.61
C ASN A 165 7.25 0.56 -12.22
N ALA A 166 7.27 -0.51 -11.42
CA ALA A 166 6.10 -1.23 -10.93
C ALA A 166 5.11 -0.39 -10.11
N PHE A 167 5.48 0.83 -9.70
CA PHE A 167 4.60 1.75 -8.99
C PHE A 167 3.83 2.71 -9.90
N MET A 168 4.17 2.76 -11.19
CA MET A 168 3.53 3.64 -12.16
C MET A 168 2.56 2.85 -13.01
N ASN A 169 1.39 3.44 -13.24
CA ASN A 169 0.41 2.87 -14.14
C ASN A 169 0.89 2.99 -15.58
N VAL A 170 0.73 1.92 -16.36
CA VAL A 170 0.93 1.90 -17.80
C VAL A 170 -0.43 1.66 -18.42
N ALA A 171 -0.82 2.48 -19.39
CA ALA A 171 -2.09 2.28 -20.09
C ALA A 171 -2.13 0.85 -20.66
N ARG A 172 -3.22 0.12 -20.42
CA ARG A 172 -3.48 -1.16 -21.08
C ARG A 172 -3.44 -0.95 -22.59
N LYS A 173 -2.72 -1.83 -23.30
CA LYS A 173 -2.65 -1.84 -24.75
C LYS A 173 -3.96 -2.34 -25.36
#